data_AF-A0A4P7MYG6-F1
#
_entry.id   AF-A0A4P7MYG6-F1
#
_cell.length_a   1.000
_cell.length_b   1.000
_cell.length_c   1.000
_cell.angle_alpha   90.00
_cell.angle_beta   90.00
_cell.angle_gamma   90.00
#
_symmetry.space_group_name_H-M   'P 1'
#
loop_
_entity.id
_entity.type
_entity.pdbx_description
1 polymer ?
#
loop_
_entity_poly.entity_id
_entity_poly.type
_entity_poly.pdbx_seq_one_letter_code
_entity_poly.pdbx_strand_id
1 'polypeptide(L)'
;MTEYSVKDEIFNFFKKTTTNREACDERALALVGGGGNVVALPDQGACSYTVYAGPDQKFVIQFRLKSLEIPLETVNLARTIHGSLVPDVSAHGQLGENGGEGGREPLLVYLMSRTNGITHTDFILSYGFPENTPENFSRRKTLMTDVAR
;
A
#
# COMPACT_ATOMS: atom_id res chain seq x y z
N MET A 1 -23.58 -6.64 -10.76
CA MET A 1 -22.37 -5.96 -10.26
C MET A 1 -22.08 -6.59 -8.90
N THR A 2 -21.01 -7.36 -8.78
CA THR A 2 -20.61 -7.92 -7.48
C THR A 2 -19.99 -6.82 -6.63
N GLU A 3 -20.43 -6.71 -5.39
CA GLU A 3 -19.88 -5.77 -4.41
C GLU A 3 -18.42 -6.12 -4.12
N TYR A 4 -17.57 -5.11 -3.95
CA TYR A 4 -16.16 -5.30 -3.62
C TYR A 4 -16.03 -5.94 -2.22
N SER A 5 -15.17 -6.94 -2.10
CA SER A 5 -14.91 -7.65 -0.85
C SER A 5 -13.41 -7.77 -0.62
N VAL A 6 -12.90 -6.98 0.33
CA VAL A 6 -11.50 -7.04 0.74
C VAL A 6 -11.07 -8.45 1.15
N LYS A 7 -11.98 -9.23 1.75
CA LYS A 7 -11.69 -10.61 2.16
C LYS A 7 -11.45 -11.52 0.96
N ASP A 8 -12.26 -11.37 -0.09
CA ASP A 8 -12.12 -12.17 -1.30
C ASP A 8 -10.88 -11.76 -2.09
N GLU A 9 -10.54 -10.47 -2.13
CA GLU A 9 -9.29 -10.00 -2.76
C GLU A 9 -8.06 -10.54 -2.04
N ILE A 10 -8.03 -10.48 -0.70
CA ILE A 10 -6.94 -11.06 0.10
C ILE A 10 -6.84 -12.57 -0.17
N PHE A 11 -7.96 -13.29 -0.13
CA PHE A 11 -8.00 -14.73 -0.37
C PHE A 11 -7.49 -15.09 -1.77
N ASN A 12 -7.93 -14.35 -2.79
CA ASN A 12 -7.52 -14.57 -4.17
C ASN A 12 -6.06 -14.20 -4.43
N PHE A 13 -5.53 -13.18 -3.74
CA PHE A 13 -4.12 -12.86 -3.78
C PHE A 13 -3.28 -14.03 -3.26
N PHE A 14 -3.61 -14.58 -2.08
CA PHE A 14 -2.80 -15.65 -1.46
C PHE A 14 -2.80 -16.97 -2.24
N LYS A 15 -3.78 -17.22 -3.12
CA LYS A 15 -3.72 -18.33 -4.09
C LYS A 15 -2.53 -18.24 -5.06
N LYS A 16 -2.00 -17.03 -5.30
CA LYS A 16 -0.90 -16.76 -6.23
C LYS A 16 0.48 -16.87 -5.57
N THR A 17 0.55 -17.04 -4.25
CA THR A 17 1.80 -16.88 -3.50
C THR A 17 2.19 -18.17 -2.80
N THR A 18 3.48 -18.40 -2.56
CA THR A 18 3.97 -19.56 -1.76
C THR A 18 3.90 -19.34 -0.25
N THR A 19 3.41 -18.19 0.20
CA THR A 19 3.22 -17.85 1.63
C THR A 19 1.74 -17.64 1.97
N ASN A 20 1.45 -17.29 3.22
CA ASN A 20 0.10 -17.04 3.72
C ASN A 20 0.02 -15.68 4.42
N ARG A 21 -1.20 -15.30 4.80
CA ARG A 21 -1.48 -14.02 5.42
C ARG A 21 -0.80 -13.90 6.79
N GLU A 22 -0.87 -14.95 7.58
CA GLU A 22 -0.34 -14.99 8.94
C GLU A 22 1.16 -14.68 8.94
N ALA A 23 1.93 -15.31 8.06
CA ALA A 23 3.36 -15.05 7.90
C ALA A 23 3.65 -13.61 7.43
N CYS A 24 2.78 -13.04 6.59
CA CYS A 24 2.90 -11.64 6.19
C CYS A 24 2.65 -10.69 7.38
N ASP A 25 1.59 -10.93 8.14
CA ASP A 25 1.22 -10.10 9.29
C ASP A 25 2.29 -10.17 10.39
N GLU A 26 2.85 -11.35 10.67
CA GLU A 26 3.99 -11.53 11.57
C GLU A 26 5.24 -10.79 11.08
N ARG A 27 5.54 -10.87 9.77
CA ARG A 27 6.66 -10.15 9.17
C ARG A 27 6.48 -8.65 9.26
N ALA A 28 5.26 -8.14 9.04
CA ALA A 28 4.95 -6.72 9.16
C ALA A 28 5.14 -6.23 10.60
N LEU A 29 4.66 -6.98 11.61
CA LEU A 29 4.90 -6.67 13.03
C LEU A 29 6.40 -6.64 13.34
N ALA A 30 7.16 -7.64 12.91
CA ALA A 30 8.59 -7.71 13.16
C ALA A 30 9.35 -6.49 12.58
N LEU A 31 8.96 -6.02 11.39
CA LEU A 31 9.59 -4.86 10.73
C LEU A 31 9.37 -3.54 11.48
N VAL A 32 8.28 -3.42 12.25
CA VAL A 32 7.96 -2.21 13.01
C VAL A 32 8.30 -2.32 14.50
N GLY A 33 9.09 -3.33 14.88
CA GLY A 33 9.57 -3.52 16.26
C GLY A 33 8.65 -4.35 17.15
N GLY A 34 7.72 -5.12 16.58
CA GLY A 34 6.85 -6.08 17.28
C GLY A 34 5.70 -5.44 18.09
N GLY A 35 5.65 -4.12 18.19
CA GLY A 35 4.58 -3.37 18.87
C GLY A 35 3.55 -2.80 17.90
N GLY A 36 2.29 -2.80 18.33
CA GLY A 36 1.16 -2.21 17.58
C GLY A 36 0.25 -3.26 16.94
N ASN A 37 -0.56 -2.82 15.98
CA ASN A 37 -1.46 -3.67 15.22
C ASN A 37 -1.08 -3.67 13.73
N VAL A 38 -1.39 -4.78 13.06
CA VAL A 38 -1.37 -4.86 11.60
C VAL A 38 -2.80 -4.77 11.11
N VAL A 39 -3.06 -3.84 10.20
CA VAL A 39 -4.39 -3.60 9.64
C VAL A 39 -4.29 -3.65 8.12
N ALA A 40 -4.95 -4.62 7.50
CA ALA A 40 -5.06 -4.66 6.05
C ALA A 40 -5.74 -3.40 5.53
N LEU A 41 -5.21 -2.82 4.44
CA LEU A 41 -5.91 -1.73 3.77
C LEU A 41 -7.28 -2.21 3.25
N PRO A 42 -8.30 -1.33 3.26
CA PRO A 42 -9.63 -1.66 2.73
C PRO A 42 -9.56 -2.03 1.24
N ASP A 43 -8.68 -1.37 0.49
CA ASP A 43 -8.45 -1.61 -0.93
C ASP A 43 -7.13 -2.36 -1.13
N GLN A 44 -7.22 -3.58 -1.67
CA GLN A 44 -6.07 -4.43 -1.94
C GLN A 44 -5.71 -4.43 -3.42
N GLY A 45 -4.42 -4.54 -3.71
CA GLY A 45 -3.94 -4.66 -5.08
C GLY A 45 -4.01 -6.11 -5.57
N ALA A 46 -4.34 -6.31 -6.84
CA ALA A 46 -4.38 -7.66 -7.44
C ALA A 46 -3.03 -8.41 -7.38
N CYS A 47 -1.94 -7.67 -7.15
CA CYS A 47 -0.55 -8.13 -7.19
C CYS A 47 0.20 -7.92 -5.87
N SER A 48 -0.49 -7.44 -4.83
CA SER A 48 0.13 -7.20 -3.54
C SER A 48 -0.86 -7.23 -2.39
N TYR A 49 -0.47 -7.89 -1.31
CA TYR A 49 -1.10 -7.71 -0.01
C TYR A 49 -0.45 -6.53 0.71
N THR A 50 -1.25 -5.57 1.17
CA THR A 50 -0.75 -4.34 1.78
C THR A 50 -1.42 -4.09 3.12
N VAL A 51 -0.63 -3.72 4.11
CA VAL A 51 -1.08 -3.48 5.49
C VAL A 51 -0.49 -2.18 6.04
N TYR A 52 -1.22 -1.55 6.95
CA TYR A 52 -0.67 -0.57 7.87
C TYR A 52 -0.08 -1.26 9.10
N ALA A 53 1.04 -0.74 9.61
CA ALA A 53 1.60 -1.17 10.89
C ALA A 53 2.38 -0.08 11.63
N GLY A 54 2.75 -0.39 12.87
CA GLY A 54 3.53 0.47 13.77
C GLY A 54 2.66 1.49 14.53
N PRO A 55 3.28 2.31 15.40
CA PRO A 55 2.60 3.37 16.13
C PRO A 55 1.80 4.27 15.18
N ASP A 56 0.53 4.51 15.50
CA ASP A 56 -0.41 5.31 14.71
C ASP A 56 -0.49 4.89 13.24
N GLN A 57 -0.21 3.62 12.93
CA GLN A 57 -0.21 3.10 11.56
C GLN A 57 0.71 3.91 10.61
N LYS A 58 1.84 4.42 11.13
CA LYS A 58 2.73 5.31 10.38
C LYS A 58 3.49 4.64 9.23
N PHE A 59 3.44 3.31 9.13
CA PHE A 59 4.08 2.56 8.07
C PHE A 59 3.07 1.82 7.21
N VAL A 60 3.41 1.69 5.92
CA VAL A 60 2.76 0.80 4.96
C VAL A 60 3.73 -0.32 4.66
N ILE A 61 3.30 -1.57 4.84
CA ILE A 61 4.07 -2.75 4.44
C ILE A 61 3.37 -3.38 3.25
N GLN A 62 4.09 -3.52 2.15
CA GLN A 62 3.60 -4.15 0.94
C GLN A 62 4.33 -5.47 0.69
N PHE A 63 3.56 -6.53 0.53
CA PHE A 63 4.01 -7.86 0.12
C PHE A 63 3.59 -8.06 -1.33
N ARG A 64 4.56 -8.00 -2.24
CA ARG A 64 4.31 -7.96 -3.69
C ARG A 64 4.82 -9.22 -4.36
N LEU A 65 4.09 -9.72 -5.36
CA LEU A 65 4.55 -10.82 -6.20
C LEU A 65 5.94 -10.51 -6.76
N LYS A 66 6.87 -11.46 -6.69
CA LYS A 66 8.27 -11.29 -7.11
C LYS A 66 8.40 -10.87 -8.58
N SER A 67 7.56 -11.39 -9.45
CA SER A 67 7.46 -11.06 -10.87
C SER A 67 7.10 -9.60 -11.14
N LEU A 68 6.60 -8.89 -10.13
CA LEU A 68 6.15 -7.51 -10.22
C LEU A 68 6.92 -6.63 -9.24
N GLU A 69 8.22 -6.81 -9.08
CA GLU A 69 9.03 -6.00 -8.16
C GLU A 69 8.86 -4.48 -8.37
N ILE A 70 9.05 -3.72 -7.29
CA ILE A 70 9.07 -2.25 -7.38
C ILE A 70 10.47 -1.84 -7.84
N PRO A 71 10.62 -1.14 -8.97
CA PRO A 71 11.92 -0.64 -9.42
C PRO A 71 12.38 0.49 -8.48
N LEU A 72 13.21 0.14 -7.48
CA LEU A 72 13.66 1.09 -6.45
C LEU A 72 14.45 2.26 -7.03
N GLU A 73 15.14 2.09 -8.16
CA GLU A 73 15.80 3.19 -8.86
C GLU A 73 14.81 4.26 -9.30
N THR A 74 13.66 3.86 -9.85
CA THR A 74 12.58 4.78 -10.24
C THR A 74 11.97 5.47 -9.01
N VAL A 75 11.78 4.74 -7.90
CA VAL A 75 11.28 5.32 -6.64
C VAL A 75 12.26 6.37 -6.10
N ASN A 76 13.55 6.04 -6.08
CA ASN A 76 14.60 6.95 -5.64
C ASN A 76 14.66 8.21 -6.51
N LEU A 77 14.60 8.05 -7.83
CA LEU A 77 14.55 9.17 -8.77
C LEU A 77 13.31 10.03 -8.55
N ALA A 78 12.14 9.42 -8.38
CA ALA A 78 10.90 10.15 -8.09
C ALA A 78 11.05 10.95 -6.79
N ARG A 79 11.66 10.37 -5.75
CA ARG A 79 11.92 11.07 -4.48
C ARG A 79 12.93 12.21 -4.65
N THR A 80 13.96 12.05 -5.49
CA THR A 80 14.89 13.14 -5.82
C THR A 80 14.17 14.32 -6.48
N ILE A 81 13.20 14.06 -7.34
CA ILE A 81 12.46 15.10 -8.09
C ILE A 81 11.35 15.73 -7.25
N HIS A 82 10.58 14.91 -6.52
CA HIS A 82 9.34 15.32 -5.86
C HIS A 82 9.44 15.39 -4.32
N GLY A 83 10.61 15.10 -3.75
CA GLY A 83 10.89 15.24 -2.33
C GLY A 83 9.95 14.43 -1.43
N SER A 84 9.37 15.10 -0.43
CA SER A 84 8.50 14.50 0.58
C SER A 84 7.11 14.08 0.05
N LEU A 85 6.78 14.39 -1.20
CA LEU A 85 5.54 13.89 -1.83
C LEU A 85 5.64 12.39 -2.15
N VAL A 86 6.86 11.84 -2.23
CA VAL A 86 7.10 10.41 -2.46
C VAL A 86 7.40 9.75 -1.12
N PRO A 87 6.78 8.61 -0.79
CA PRO A 87 7.10 7.91 0.46
C PRO A 87 8.56 7.44 0.48
N ASP A 88 9.12 7.33 1.68
CA ASP A 88 10.34 6.55 1.88
C ASP A 88 10.02 5.08 1.60
N VAL A 89 10.87 4.37 0.86
CA VAL A 89 10.67 2.96 0.52
C VAL A 89 11.96 2.19 0.74
N SER A 90 11.88 1.09 1.49
CA SER A 90 13.00 0.15 1.69
C SER A 90 12.57 -1.28 1.43
N ALA A 91 13.45 -2.06 0.77
CA ALA A 91 13.25 -3.48 0.57
C ALA A 91 13.76 -4.29 1.77
N HIS A 92 12.98 -5.30 2.16
CA HIS A 92 13.22 -6.13 3.34
C HIS A 92 13.26 -7.64 3.02
N GLY A 93 13.73 -7.95 1.81
CA GLY A 93 13.93 -9.31 1.34
C GLY A 93 12.65 -9.97 0.84
N GLN A 94 12.59 -11.29 0.96
CA GLN A 94 11.56 -12.14 0.39
C GLN A 94 10.89 -12.97 1.50
N LEU A 95 9.60 -13.29 1.30
CA LEU A 95 8.83 -14.23 2.10
C LEU A 95 8.27 -15.35 1.22
N GLY A 96 8.40 -16.59 1.65
CA GLY A 96 8.01 -17.78 0.89
C GLY A 96 9.10 -18.34 -0.02
N GLU A 97 8.83 -19.52 -0.55
CA GLU A 97 9.77 -20.33 -1.33
C GLU A 97 9.73 -19.98 -2.82
N ASN A 98 10.86 -20.17 -3.51
CA ASN A 98 10.93 -20.08 -4.96
C ASN A 98 10.42 -21.38 -5.59
N GLY A 99 9.75 -21.28 -6.75
CA GLY A 99 9.37 -22.46 -7.54
C GLY A 99 8.13 -23.19 -7.02
N GLY A 100 7.14 -22.46 -6.49
CA GLY A 100 5.88 -23.05 -6.06
C GLY A 100 5.11 -23.72 -7.20
N GLU A 101 4.40 -24.80 -6.88
CA GLU A 101 3.49 -25.45 -7.83
C GLU A 101 2.43 -24.48 -8.35
N GLY A 102 2.00 -24.67 -9.60
CA GLY A 102 0.90 -23.91 -10.19
C GLY A 102 1.21 -22.44 -10.48
N GLY A 103 2.49 -22.07 -10.64
CA GLY A 103 2.90 -20.69 -10.93
C GLY A 103 2.85 -19.78 -9.70
N ARG A 104 2.75 -20.35 -8.50
CA ARG A 104 2.84 -19.61 -7.25
C ARG A 104 4.26 -19.11 -7.03
N GLU A 105 4.37 -17.88 -6.54
CA GLU A 105 5.66 -17.24 -6.35
C GLU A 105 5.80 -16.62 -4.95
N PRO A 106 7.04 -16.38 -4.48
CA PRO A 106 7.24 -15.74 -3.20
C PRO A 106 6.94 -14.23 -3.27
N LEU A 107 6.88 -13.59 -2.11
CA LEU A 107 6.59 -12.16 -1.99
C LEU A 107 7.83 -11.35 -1.64
N LEU A 108 8.07 -10.28 -2.37
CA LEU A 108 9.02 -9.23 -2.00
C LEU A 108 8.37 -8.30 -0.97
N VAL A 109 9.13 -7.96 0.08
CA VAL A 109 8.62 -7.18 1.22
C VAL A 109 9.17 -5.77 1.15
N TYR A 110 8.28 -4.78 1.15
CA TYR A 110 8.63 -3.37 1.17
C TYR A 110 8.05 -2.70 2.40
N LEU A 111 8.88 -1.91 3.09
CA LEU A 111 8.44 -1.01 4.15
C LEU A 111 8.42 0.40 3.57
N MET A 112 7.33 1.12 3.81
CA MET A 112 7.14 2.47 3.31
C MET A 112 6.65 3.40 4.41
N SER A 113 7.06 4.68 4.35
CA SER A 113 6.43 5.71 5.17
C SER A 113 4.99 5.94 4.70
N ARG A 114 4.04 6.04 5.62
CA ARG A 114 2.66 6.41 5.27
C ARG A 114 2.59 7.90 4.96
N THR A 115 2.11 8.25 3.77
CA THR A 115 1.74 9.63 3.44
C THR A 115 0.37 9.94 4.03
N ASN A 116 0.25 11.03 4.78
CA ASN A 116 -1.02 11.45 5.35
C ASN A 116 -1.91 12.06 4.27
N GLY A 117 -3.17 11.65 4.26
CA GLY A 117 -4.16 12.13 3.31
C GLY A 117 -5.27 11.13 3.08
N ILE A 118 -6.15 11.47 2.15
CA ILE A 118 -7.20 10.61 1.62
C ILE A 118 -6.88 10.33 0.16
N THR A 119 -7.25 9.15 -0.34
CA THR A 119 -7.12 8.88 -1.76
C THR A 119 -8.09 9.76 -2.55
N HIS A 120 -7.80 10.01 -3.82
CA HIS A 120 -8.71 10.74 -4.69
C HIS A 120 -10.08 10.03 -4.79
N THR A 121 -10.07 8.70 -4.79
CA THR A 121 -11.28 7.88 -4.78
C THR A 121 -12.09 8.11 -3.50
N ASP A 122 -11.48 8.01 -2.31
CA ASP A 122 -12.15 8.25 -1.03
C ASP A 122 -12.71 9.67 -0.94
N PHE A 123 -11.96 10.65 -1.47
CA PHE A 123 -12.41 12.03 -1.54
C PHE A 123 -13.69 12.15 -2.37
N ILE A 124 -13.73 11.55 -3.57
CA ILE A 124 -14.92 11.59 -4.43
C ILE A 124 -16.10 10.88 -3.75
N LEU A 125 -15.87 9.69 -3.17
CA LEU A 125 -16.94 8.92 -2.53
C LEU A 125 -17.53 9.64 -1.31
N SER A 126 -16.68 10.34 -0.55
CA SER A 126 -17.10 11.04 0.68
C SER A 126 -17.64 12.44 0.41
N TYR A 127 -17.13 13.12 -0.62
CA TYR A 127 -17.33 14.56 -0.80
C TYR A 127 -17.55 15.01 -2.24
N GLY A 128 -17.33 14.15 -3.24
CA GLY A 128 -17.21 14.54 -4.65
C GLY A 128 -18.47 15.14 -5.29
N PHE A 129 -19.62 15.05 -4.62
CA PHE A 129 -20.88 15.56 -5.15
C PHE A 129 -21.62 16.45 -4.15
N PRO A 130 -22.01 17.68 -4.55
CA PRO A 130 -21.71 18.34 -5.82
C PRO A 130 -20.22 18.72 -5.98
N GLU A 131 -19.64 18.54 -7.17
CA GLU A 131 -18.20 18.74 -7.40
C GLU A 131 -17.74 20.21 -7.19
N ASN A 132 -18.61 21.16 -7.52
CA ASN A 132 -18.31 22.59 -7.51
C ASN A 132 -18.96 23.33 -6.34
N THR A 133 -19.18 22.67 -5.19
CA THR A 133 -19.47 23.43 -3.97
C THR A 133 -18.28 24.33 -3.61
N PRO A 134 -18.53 25.47 -2.93
CA PRO A 134 -17.47 26.30 -2.41
C PRO A 134 -16.45 25.53 -1.56
N GLU A 135 -16.88 24.55 -0.76
CA GLU A 135 -15.95 23.73 0.04
C GLU A 135 -15.04 22.86 -0.84
N ASN A 136 -15.60 22.17 -1.84
CA ASN A 136 -14.81 21.29 -2.71
C ASN A 136 -13.85 22.07 -3.60
N PHE A 137 -14.25 23.26 -4.05
CA PHE A 137 -13.34 24.18 -4.74
C PHE A 137 -12.19 24.62 -3.82
N SER A 138 -12.50 24.99 -2.57
CA SER A 138 -11.50 25.38 -1.58
C SER A 138 -10.50 24.24 -1.30
N ARG A 139 -10.98 23.01 -1.10
CA ARG A 139 -10.13 21.82 -0.87
C ARG A 139 -9.18 21.55 -2.04
N ARG A 140 -9.67 21.61 -3.29
CA ARG A 140 -8.82 21.46 -4.49
C ARG A 140 -7.78 22.57 -4.59
N LYS A 141 -8.17 23.82 -4.28
CA LYS A 141 -7.24 24.96 -4.27
C LYS A 141 -6.12 24.78 -3.24
N THR A 142 -6.44 24.30 -2.04
CA THR A 142 -5.46 23.96 -1.01
C THR A 142 -4.48 22.89 -1.51
N LEU A 143 -4.99 21.78 -2.06
CA LEU A 143 -4.14 20.72 -2.62
C LEU A 143 -3.16 21.26 -3.68
N MET A 144 -3.65 22.05 -4.64
CA MET A 144 -2.79 22.66 -5.67
C MET A 144 -1.74 23.60 -5.07
N THR A 145 -2.11 24.35 -4.03
CA THR A 145 -1.19 25.28 -3.35
C THR A 145 -0.10 24.52 -2.59
N ASP A 146 -0.44 23.41 -1.95
CA ASP A 146 0.51 22.60 -1.18
C ASP A 146 1.47 21.82 -2.08
N VAL A 147 1.01 21.35 -3.24
CA VAL A 147 1.84 20.62 -4.23
C VAL A 147 2.78 21.56 -5.01
N ALA A 148 2.43 22.85 -5.14
CA ALA A 148 3.22 23.82 -5.91
C ALA A 148 4.39 24.47 -5.13
N ARG A 149 4.64 24.04 -3.88
CA ARG A 149 5.73 24.51 -3.03
C ARG A 149 7.01 23.71 -3.25
#